data_AF-N9F0S3-F1
#
_entry.id   AF-N9F0S3-F1
#
_cell.length_a   1.000
_cell.length_b   1.000
_cell.length_c   1.000
_cell.angle_alpha   90.00
_cell.angle_beta   90.00
_cell.angle_gamma   90.00
#
_symmetry.space_group_name_H-M   'P 1'
#
loop_
_entity.id
_entity.type
_entity.pdbx_description
1 polymer ?
#
loop_
_entity_poly.entity_id
_entity_poly.type
_entity_poly.pdbx_seq_one_letter_code
_entity_poly.pdbx_strand_id
1 'polypeptide(L)' 'MDKTEAQKNLKLLEEDKARLLSLNHLNSTWAFKNQCEARVKQINKYMKNIELGLNTTYRQ' A
#
# COMPACT_ATOMS: atom_id res chain seq x y z
N MET A 1 5.93 16.75 -5.20
CA MET A 1 5.26 15.98 -4.13
C MET A 1 6.03 16.24 -2.86
N ASP A 2 5.40 16.86 -1.87
CA ASP A 2 6.09 17.23 -0.63
C ASP A 2 6.51 15.98 0.15
N LYS A 3 7.71 15.96 0.72
CA LYS A 3 8.28 14.76 1.37
C LYS A 3 7.40 14.31 2.54
N THR A 4 6.81 15.28 3.24
CA THR A 4 5.85 15.10 4.33
C THR A 4 4.54 14.47 3.85
N GLU A 5 4.11 14.81 2.63
CA GLU A 5 2.88 14.28 2.02
C GLU A 5 3.09 12.86 1.50
N ALA A 6 4.27 12.55 0.95
CA ALA A 6 4.66 11.18 0.61
C ALA A 6 4.70 10.26 1.83
N GLN A 7 5.22 10.74 2.98
CA GLN A 7 5.22 9.97 4.23
C GLN A 7 3.81 9.76 4.80
N LYS A 8 2.95 10.79 4.76
CA LYS A 8 1.54 10.63 5.15
C LYS A 8 0.82 9.59 4.29
N ASN A 9 1.03 9.65 2.98
CA ASN A 9 0.42 8.69 2.06
C ASN A 9 0.93 7.26 2.30
N LEU A 10 2.21 7.11 2.64
CA LEU A 10 2.79 5.81 2.96
C LEU A 10 2.16 5.23 4.24
N LYS A 11 1.98 6.04 5.28
CA LYS A 11 1.32 5.62 6.53
C LYS A 11 -0.15 5.22 6.32
N LEU A 12 -0.89 5.98 5.52
CA LEU A 12 -2.28 5.65 5.18
C LEU A 12 -2.39 4.32 4.41
N LEU A 13 -1.44 4.05 3.51
CA LEU A 13 -1.39 2.78 2.77
C LEU A 13 -1.06 1.58 3.67
N GLU A 14 -0.20 1.77 4.68
CA GLU A 14 0.08 0.75 5.69
C GLU A 14 -1.14 0.45 6.57
N GLU A 15 -1.86 1.47 7.01
CA GLU A 15 -3.09 1.32 7.80
C GLU A 15 -4.18 0.60 7.00
N ASP A 16 -4.37 0.93 5.71
CA ASP A 16 -5.38 0.26 4.87
C ASP A 16 -4.98 -1.21 4.60
N LYS A 17 -3.69 -1.50 4.44
CA LYS A 17 -3.17 -2.87 4.34
C LYS A 17 -3.44 -3.67 5.60
N ALA A 18 -3.19 -3.11 6.78
CA ALA A 18 -3.46 -3.78 8.06
C ALA A 18 -4.96 -4.08 8.25
N ARG A 19 -5.83 -3.13 7.85
CA ARG A 19 -7.28 -3.29 7.91
C ARG A 19 -7.78 -4.37 6.95
N LEU A 20 -7.24 -4.46 5.74
CA LEU A 20 -7.59 -5.51 4.79
C LEU A 20 -7.16 -6.90 5.29
N LEU A 21 -5.99 -7.00 5.91
CA LEU A 21 -5.52 -8.26 6.50
C LEU A 21 -6.40 -8.70 7.67
N SER A 22 -6.84 -7.78 8.54
CA SER A 22 -7.74 -8.11 9.64
C SER A 22 -9.12 -8.54 9.15
N LEU A 23 -9.66 -7.87 8.12
CA LEU A 23 -10.94 -8.24 7.50
C LEU A 23 -10.85 -9.58 6.77
N ASN A 24 -9.70 -9.91 6.17
CA ASN A 24 -9.49 -11.19 5.47
C ASN A 24 -9.50 -12.37 6.44
N HIS A 25 -9.03 -12.17 7.67
CA HIS A 25 -9.14 -13.19 8.71
C HIS A 25 -10.60 -13.40 9.16
N LEU A 26 -11.41 -12.34 9.20
CA LEU A 26 -12.81 -12.38 9.64
C LEU A 26 -13.77 -12.88 8.54
N ASN A 27 -13.53 -12.51 7.28
CA ASN A 27 -14.34 -12.90 6.13
C ASN A 27 -13.60 -13.94 5.29
N SER A 28 -13.74 -15.21 5.66
CA SER A 28 -13.04 -16.33 5.02
C SER A 28 -13.63 -16.78 3.68
N THR A 29 -14.36 -15.91 2.98
CA THR A 29 -14.93 -16.20 1.66
C THR A 29 -13.82 -16.07 0.60
N TRP A 30 -13.71 -17.07 -0.29
CA TRP A 30 -12.68 -17.10 -1.35
C TRP A 30 -12.62 -15.82 -2.20
N ALA A 31 -13.79 -15.27 -2.55
CA ALA A 31 -13.88 -14.02 -3.30
C ALA A 31 -13.30 -12.82 -2.53
N PHE A 32 -13.53 -12.76 -1.22
CA PHE A 32 -13.02 -11.69 -0.36
C PHE A 32 -11.50 -11.79 -0.21
N LYS A 33 -10.99 -13.01 -0.03
CA LYS A 33 -9.54 -13.28 0.05
C LYS A 33 -8.81 -12.86 -1.23
N ASN A 34 -9.36 -13.20 -2.40
CA ASN A 34 -8.81 -12.77 -3.69
C ASN A 34 -8.82 -11.25 -3.87
N GLN A 35 -9.89 -10.57 -3.45
CA GLN A 35 -9.96 -9.11 -3.51
C GLN A 35 -8.93 -8.46 -2.58
N CYS A 36 -8.76 -8.98 -1.36
CA CYS A 36 -7.74 -8.50 -0.44
C CYS A 36 -6.33 -8.70 -1.00
N GLU A 37 -6.01 -9.88 -1.54
CA GLU A 37 -4.71 -10.15 -2.16
C GLU A 37 -4.44 -9.23 -3.36
N ALA A 38 -5.44 -8.99 -4.21
CA ALA A 38 -5.33 -8.07 -5.34
C ALA A 38 -5.05 -6.62 -4.88
N ARG A 39 -5.76 -6.16 -3.85
CA ARG A 39 -5.58 -4.82 -3.29
C ARG A 39 -4.20 -4.65 -2.64
N VAL A 40 -3.72 -5.67 -1.91
CA VAL A 40 -2.38 -5.67 -1.32
C VAL A 40 -1.30 -5.57 -2.40
N LYS A 41 -1.45 -6.29 -3.52
CA LYS A 41 -0.52 -6.19 -4.66
C LYS A 41 -0.50 -4.78 -5.27
N GLN A 42 -1.66 -4.12 -5.38
CA GLN A 42 -1.74 -2.73 -5.84
C GLN A 42 -1.03 -1.76 -4.88
N ILE A 43 -1.29 -1.89 -3.58
CA ILE A 43 -0.64 -1.05 -2.55
C ILE A 43 0.87 -1.19 -2.61
N ASN A 44 1.40 -2.42 -2.69
CA ASN A 44 2.85 -2.65 -2.82
C ASN A 44 3.43 -1.98 -4.08
N LYS A 45 2.69 -1.97 -5.20
CA LYS A 45 3.12 -1.30 -6.43
C LYS A 45 3.16 0.23 -6.25
N TYR A 46 2.19 0.82 -5.56
CA TYR A 46 2.20 2.24 -5.25
C TYR A 46 3.34 2.62 -4.32
N MET A 47 3.60 1.83 -3.26
CA MET A 47 4.75 2.04 -2.37
C MET A 47 6.07 2.02 -3.14
N LYS A 48 6.28 1.00 -3.97
CA LYS A 48 7.50 0.89 -4.78
C LYS A 48 7.68 2.06 -5.74
N ASN A 49 6.61 2.57 -6.34
CA ASN A 49 6.67 3.74 -7.22
C ASN A 49 7.00 5.03 -6.45
N ILE A 50 6.46 5.21 -5.24
CA ILE A 50 6.77 6.34 -4.37
C ILE A 50 8.24 6.26 -3.91
N GLU A 51 8.70 5.08 -3.50
CA GLU A 51 10.11 4.84 -3.14
C GLU A 51 11.05 5.13 -4.31
N LEU A 52 10.74 4.65 -5.52
CA LEU A 52 11.50 4.93 -6.73
C LEU A 52 11.54 6.43 -7.04
N GLY A 53 10.40 7.12 -6.95
CA GLY A 53 10.33 8.58 -7.15
C GLY A 53 11.13 9.37 -6.11
N LEU A 54 11.12 8.93 -4.85
CA LEU A 54 11.97 9.53 -3.82
C LEU A 54 13.45 9.30 -4.11
N ASN A 55 13.84 8.12 -4.60
CA ASN A 55 15.24 7.77 -4.87
C ASN A 55 15.79 8.37 -6.18
N THR A 56 14.97 8.53 -7.22
CA THR A 56 15.40 9.17 -8.49
C THR A 56 15.65 10.66 -8.34
N THR A 57 15.00 11.32 -7.36
CA THR A 57 15.26 12.72 -7.03
C THR A 57 16.65 12.93 -6.37
N TYR A 58 17.35 11.86 -5.94
CA TYR A 58 18.69 11.93 -5.34
C TYR A 58 19.86 11.79 -6.33
N ARG A 59 19.60 11.67 -7.64
CA ARG A 59 20.67 11.49 -8.66
C ARG A 59 20.84 12.69 -9.61
N GLN A 60 20.35 13.87 -9.26
CA GLN A 60 20.66 15.12 -9.96
C GLN A 60 21.43 16.06 -9.06
#